data_AF-A0A7C5GL21-F1
#
_entry.id   AF-A0A7C5GL21-F1
#
_cell.length_a   1.000
_cell.length_b   1.000
_cell.length_c   1.000
_cell.angle_alpha   90.00
_cell.angle_beta   90.00
_cell.angle_gamma   90.00
#
_symmetry.space_group_name_H-M   'P 1'
#
loop_
_entity.id
_entity.type
_entity.pdbx_description
1 polymer ?
#
loop_
_entity_poly.entity_id
_entity_poly.type
_entity_poly.pdbx_seq_one_letter_code
_entity_poly.pdbx_strand_id
1 'polypeptide(L)'
;MRKCLWVLFLAIMGCATTKPVPTYSDIVRVAKEKEDAKLYDEALALYRKSIDIEPRNSCGYLGVGRVLYKKGGSWRARIFLEKAKGLGAGGEADLFLALVALRDHKYDEAIKLYHSALKIQPFWNELTFEIGRFYLEQGQINFAKDKFALLVETEPQFWGGHWGLGQIYIYNDSNEVALKEILLAYHINPSELTLASLAEVYLNLGAYAEAHILYKKFLAEYPKSDKAEFAKKQLSLISDSLQSRSDCKDGSIKFVLENGKTLRVCIYDFEGKEVKVLFEGFLAKGKYELNWDGTDKNGNKQVDGIYFASVEGEDFFDAFVMRLTR
;
A
#
# COMPACT_ATOMS: atom_id res chain seq x y z
N MET A 1 -34.84 -87.29 11.60
CA MET A 1 -35.06 -86.63 12.91
C MET A 1 -33.86 -85.76 13.23
N ARG A 2 -34.09 -84.45 13.46
CA ARG A 2 -33.41 -83.49 14.38
C ARG A 2 -31.85 -83.44 14.35
N LYS A 3 -31.14 -82.30 14.35
CA LYS A 3 -31.44 -80.87 14.53
C LYS A 3 -30.17 -80.07 14.19
N CYS A 4 -30.39 -78.86 13.71
CA CYS A 4 -29.48 -77.74 13.51
C CYS A 4 -28.47 -77.47 14.65
N LEU A 5 -27.29 -76.94 14.31
CA LEU A 5 -26.80 -75.69 14.92
C LEU A 5 -25.84 -74.96 13.96
N TRP A 6 -26.25 -73.77 13.56
CA TRP A 6 -25.49 -72.82 12.75
C TRP A 6 -24.55 -72.03 13.66
N VAL A 7 -23.28 -71.90 13.27
CA VAL A 7 -22.43 -70.77 13.68
C VAL A 7 -21.79 -70.23 12.41
N LEU A 8 -22.40 -69.20 11.84
CA LEU A 8 -21.81 -68.37 10.79
C LEU A 8 -20.72 -67.49 11.42
N PHE A 9 -19.47 -67.72 11.06
CA PHE A 9 -18.47 -66.67 11.06
C PHE A 9 -18.60 -65.90 9.74
N LEU A 10 -19.40 -64.84 9.76
CA LEU A 10 -19.42 -63.81 8.73
C LEU A 10 -18.11 -63.02 8.83
N ALA A 11 -17.15 -63.35 7.97
CA ALA A 11 -16.04 -62.46 7.66
C ALA A 11 -16.61 -61.23 6.95
N ILE A 12 -16.87 -60.18 7.71
CA ILE A 12 -17.15 -58.85 7.17
C ILE A 12 -15.84 -58.35 6.56
N MET A 13 -15.61 -58.66 5.28
CA MET A 13 -14.74 -57.83 4.44
C MET A 13 -15.45 -56.48 4.27
N GLY A 14 -15.30 -55.64 5.30
CA GLY A 14 -15.57 -54.22 5.15
C GLY A 14 -14.60 -53.72 4.11
N CYS A 15 -15.13 -53.39 2.92
CA CYS A 15 -14.44 -52.54 1.96
C CYS A 15 -14.23 -51.20 2.66
N ALA A 16 -13.15 -51.09 3.44
CA ALA A 16 -12.65 -49.83 3.91
C ALA A 16 -12.35 -49.05 2.65
N THR A 17 -13.17 -48.05 2.34
CA THR A 17 -12.87 -47.03 1.35
C THR A 17 -11.66 -46.27 1.89
N THR A 18 -10.47 -46.83 1.70
CA THR A 18 -9.22 -46.15 1.99
C THR A 18 -9.25 -44.91 1.12
N LYS A 19 -9.46 -43.74 1.73
CA LYS A 19 -9.32 -42.46 1.02
C LYS A 19 -7.98 -42.52 0.28
N PRO A 20 -7.95 -42.20 -1.02
CA PRO A 20 -6.70 -42.26 -1.78
C PRO A 20 -5.64 -41.47 -1.03
N VAL A 21 -4.44 -42.05 -0.89
CA VAL A 21 -3.31 -41.36 -0.27
C VAL A 21 -3.09 -40.08 -1.08
N PRO A 22 -3.12 -38.89 -0.46
CA PRO A 22 -2.98 -37.64 -1.18
C PRO A 22 -1.67 -37.65 -1.97
N THR A 23 -1.72 -37.28 -3.26
CA THR A 23 -0.51 -37.17 -4.07
C THR A 23 0.35 -36.01 -3.57
N TYR A 24 1.64 -36.00 -3.95
CA TYR A 24 2.51 -34.86 -3.70
C TYR A 24 1.89 -33.54 -4.19
N SER A 25 1.34 -33.54 -5.40
CA SER A 25 0.67 -32.39 -6.02
C SER A 25 -0.54 -31.91 -5.23
N ASP A 26 -1.35 -32.83 -4.68
CA ASP A 26 -2.49 -32.46 -3.84
C ASP A 26 -2.03 -31.76 -2.56
N ILE A 27 -0.96 -32.26 -1.95
CA ILE A 27 -0.41 -31.69 -0.72
C ILE A 27 0.16 -30.30 -0.99
N VAL A 28 0.91 -30.12 -2.08
CA VAL A 28 1.45 -28.80 -2.47
C VAL A 28 0.33 -27.81 -2.77
N ARG A 29 -0.75 -28.25 -3.43
CA ARG A 29 -1.91 -27.39 -3.69
C ARG A 29 -2.56 -26.91 -2.39
N VAL A 30 -2.86 -27.83 -1.47
CA VAL A 30 -3.45 -27.46 -0.17
C VAL A 30 -2.48 -26.61 0.66
N ALA A 31 -1.17 -26.89 0.58
CA ALA A 31 -0.16 -26.06 1.25
C ALA A 31 -0.20 -24.61 0.73
N LYS A 32 -0.36 -24.41 -0.57
CA LYS A 32 -0.50 -23.08 -1.19
C LYS A 32 -1.78 -22.38 -0.75
N GLU A 33 -2.91 -23.08 -0.71
CA GLU A 33 -4.17 -22.52 -0.18
C GLU A 33 -4.03 -22.05 1.27
N LYS A 34 -3.33 -22.83 2.11
CA LYS A 34 -3.04 -22.46 3.49
C LYS A 34 -2.07 -21.27 3.58
N GLU A 35 -1.09 -21.21 2.69
CA GLU A 35 -0.17 -20.08 2.58
C GLU A 35 -0.91 -18.79 2.20
N ASP A 36 -1.80 -18.85 1.20
CA ASP A 36 -2.59 -17.71 0.74
C ASP A 36 -3.55 -17.23 1.83
N ALA A 37 -4.07 -18.15 2.65
CA ALA A 37 -4.84 -17.85 3.86
C ALA A 37 -3.98 -17.36 5.05
N LYS A 38 -2.66 -17.17 4.86
CA LYS A 38 -1.68 -16.75 5.89
C LYS A 38 -1.55 -17.74 7.07
N LEU A 39 -2.01 -18.98 6.92
CA LEU A 39 -1.87 -20.08 7.89
C LEU A 39 -0.49 -20.73 7.73
N TYR A 40 0.55 -19.96 8.03
CA TYR A 40 1.93 -20.32 7.69
C TYR A 40 2.45 -21.61 8.34
N ASP A 41 2.02 -21.91 9.57
CA ASP A 41 2.47 -23.13 10.26
C ASP A 41 1.85 -24.39 9.65
N GLU A 42 0.58 -24.33 9.25
CA GLU A 42 -0.09 -25.41 8.51
C GLU A 42 0.53 -25.59 7.11
N ALA A 43 0.78 -24.49 6.39
CA ALA A 43 1.44 -24.51 5.10
C ALA A 43 2.83 -25.17 5.19
N LEU A 44 3.64 -24.79 6.18
CA LEU A 44 4.97 -25.38 6.41
C LEU A 44 4.89 -26.88 6.70
N ALA A 45 3.92 -27.33 7.50
CA ALA A 45 3.74 -28.75 7.79
C ALA A 45 3.43 -29.54 6.50
N LEU A 46 2.56 -29.01 5.65
CA LEU A 46 2.20 -29.63 4.38
C LEU A 46 3.36 -29.64 3.38
N TYR A 47 4.09 -28.52 3.23
CA TYR A 47 5.28 -28.48 2.38
C TYR A 47 6.38 -29.44 2.85
N ARG A 48 6.58 -29.60 4.16
CA ARG A 48 7.51 -30.60 4.69
C ARG A 48 7.06 -32.03 4.38
N LYS A 49 5.77 -32.32 4.56
CA LYS A 49 5.20 -33.61 4.16
C LYS A 49 5.39 -33.88 2.67
N SER A 50 5.29 -32.85 1.82
CA SER A 50 5.52 -33.00 0.39
C SER A 50 6.99 -33.33 0.09
N ILE A 51 7.94 -32.71 0.80
CA ILE A 51 9.37 -33.06 0.74
C ILE A 51 9.60 -34.52 1.17
N ASP A 52 8.93 -35.00 2.22
CA ASP A 52 9.10 -36.39 2.69
C ASP A 52 8.64 -37.41 1.65
N ILE A 53 7.61 -37.08 0.86
CA ILE A 53 7.05 -37.96 -0.18
C ILE A 53 7.91 -37.90 -1.46
N GLU A 54 8.31 -36.70 -1.90
CA GLU A 54 9.17 -36.52 -3.08
C GLU A 54 10.39 -35.63 -2.77
N PRO A 55 11.47 -36.17 -2.19
CA PRO A 55 12.64 -35.38 -1.77
C PRO A 55 13.46 -34.75 -2.90
N ARG A 56 13.19 -35.15 -4.15
CA ARG A 56 13.84 -34.59 -5.35
C ARG A 56 12.99 -33.55 -6.07
N ASN A 57 11.79 -33.27 -5.58
CA ASN A 57 10.90 -32.27 -6.17
C ASN A 57 11.13 -30.89 -5.54
N SER A 58 11.32 -29.87 -6.37
CA SER A 58 11.67 -28.52 -5.92
C SER A 58 10.54 -27.77 -5.22
N CYS A 59 9.26 -28.06 -5.51
CA CYS A 59 8.14 -27.21 -5.07
C CYS A 59 7.94 -27.20 -3.54
N GLY A 60 8.27 -28.30 -2.87
CA GLY A 60 8.18 -28.41 -1.41
C GLY A 60 9.23 -27.55 -0.71
N TYR A 61 10.49 -27.64 -1.18
CA TYR A 61 11.58 -26.80 -0.70
C TYR A 61 11.31 -25.31 -0.97
N LEU A 62 10.80 -24.99 -2.16
CA LEU A 62 10.45 -23.62 -2.54
C LEU A 62 9.36 -23.04 -1.65
N GLY A 63 8.30 -23.82 -1.38
CA GLY A 63 7.22 -23.44 -0.46
C GLY A 63 7.73 -23.19 0.97
N VAL A 64 8.56 -24.10 1.50
CA VAL A 64 9.19 -23.89 2.82
C VAL A 64 10.03 -22.61 2.85
N GLY A 65 10.88 -22.42 1.84
CA GLY A 65 11.74 -21.22 1.74
C GLY A 65 10.95 -19.91 1.72
N ARG A 66 9.92 -19.86 0.87
CA ARG A 66 9.00 -18.71 0.74
C ARG A 66 8.26 -18.39 2.04
N VAL A 67 7.67 -19.39 2.68
CA VAL A 67 6.94 -19.18 3.95
C VAL A 67 7.89 -18.75 5.07
N LEU A 68 9.10 -19.30 5.14
CA LEU A 68 10.11 -18.88 6.12
C LEU A 68 10.54 -17.42 5.91
N TYR A 69 10.67 -16.97 4.66
CA TYR A 69 10.93 -15.56 4.35
C TYR A 69 9.79 -14.67 4.84
N LYS A 70 8.53 -15.04 4.57
CA LYS A 70 7.34 -14.31 5.04
C LYS A 70 7.25 -14.23 6.57
N LYS A 71 7.70 -15.27 7.29
CA LYS A 71 7.79 -15.29 8.77
C LYS A 71 8.99 -14.53 9.35
N GLY A 72 9.83 -13.89 8.52
CA GLY A 72 10.99 -13.11 8.98
C GLY A 72 12.33 -13.87 9.03
N GLY A 73 12.36 -15.17 8.72
CA GLY A 73 13.56 -16.01 8.87
C GLY A 73 14.46 -16.03 7.63
N SER A 74 15.26 -14.99 7.39
CA SER A 74 16.14 -14.86 6.19
C SER A 74 17.08 -16.06 5.98
N TRP A 75 17.84 -16.46 7.01
CA TRP A 75 18.86 -17.49 6.86
C TRP A 75 18.26 -18.88 6.60
N ARG A 76 17.15 -19.22 7.27
CA ARG A 76 16.47 -20.51 7.04
C ARG A 76 15.83 -20.53 5.66
N ALA A 77 15.17 -19.44 5.26
CA ALA A 77 14.59 -19.30 3.93
C ALA A 77 15.64 -19.59 2.86
N ARG A 78 16.80 -18.95 2.96
CA ARG A 78 17.93 -19.14 2.03
C ARG A 78 18.31 -20.61 1.83
N ILE A 79 18.46 -21.39 2.91
CA ILE A 79 18.84 -22.81 2.81
C ILE A 79 17.86 -23.60 1.94
N PHE A 80 16.56 -23.43 2.18
CA PHE A 80 15.52 -24.15 1.44
C PHE A 80 15.38 -23.65 0.00
N LEU A 81 15.55 -22.35 -0.23
CA LEU A 81 15.51 -21.76 -1.58
C LEU A 81 16.70 -22.20 -2.44
N GLU A 82 17.92 -22.23 -1.89
CA GLU A 82 19.10 -22.75 -2.60
C GLU A 82 18.93 -24.24 -2.96
N LYS A 83 18.33 -25.01 -2.05
CA LYS A 83 17.99 -26.42 -2.33
C LYS A 83 16.97 -26.54 -3.45
N ALA A 84 15.92 -25.70 -3.45
CA ALA A 84 14.92 -25.67 -4.51
C ALA A 84 15.53 -25.30 -5.87
N LYS A 85 16.42 -24.30 -5.89
CA LYS A 85 17.19 -23.88 -7.06
C LYS A 85 18.01 -25.04 -7.64
N GLY A 86 18.76 -25.75 -6.79
CA GLY A 86 19.55 -26.92 -7.20
C GLY A 86 18.72 -28.10 -7.71
N LEU A 87 17.41 -28.13 -7.42
CA LEU A 87 16.45 -29.14 -7.89
C LEU A 87 15.64 -28.69 -9.12
N GLY A 88 15.95 -27.53 -9.70
CA GLY A 88 15.35 -27.07 -10.97
C GLY A 88 14.37 -25.89 -10.86
N ALA A 89 14.07 -25.38 -9.66
CA ALA A 89 13.22 -24.20 -9.49
C ALA A 89 13.97 -22.86 -9.56
N GLY A 90 14.98 -22.75 -10.44
CA GLY A 90 15.92 -21.63 -10.43
C GLY A 90 15.29 -20.24 -10.47
N GLY A 91 14.32 -20.00 -11.36
CA GLY A 91 13.71 -18.67 -11.52
C GLY A 91 12.92 -18.21 -10.30
N GLU A 92 12.02 -19.06 -9.82
CA GLU A 92 11.18 -18.72 -8.66
C GLU A 92 11.98 -18.76 -7.35
N ALA A 93 13.01 -19.61 -7.24
CA ALA A 93 13.92 -19.59 -6.11
C ALA A 93 14.80 -18.33 -6.09
N ASP A 94 15.35 -17.91 -7.24
CA ASP A 94 16.16 -16.69 -7.39
C ASP A 94 15.39 -15.44 -6.98
N LEU A 95 14.09 -15.42 -7.27
CA LEU A 95 13.17 -14.36 -6.86
C LEU A 95 13.14 -14.19 -5.33
N PHE A 96 12.89 -15.28 -4.58
CA PHE A 96 12.88 -15.19 -3.12
C PHE A 96 14.27 -15.02 -2.53
N LEU A 97 15.31 -15.55 -3.17
CA LEU A 97 16.70 -15.32 -2.77
C LEU A 97 17.07 -13.83 -2.93
N ALA A 98 16.59 -13.16 -3.97
CA ALA A 98 16.80 -11.73 -4.16
C ALA A 98 16.17 -10.92 -3.01
N LEU A 99 14.94 -11.25 -2.62
CA LEU A 99 14.27 -10.62 -1.46
C LEU A 99 15.00 -10.88 -0.14
N VAL A 100 15.49 -12.11 0.06
CA VAL A 100 16.32 -12.45 1.23
C VAL A 100 17.60 -11.60 1.22
N ALA A 101 18.25 -11.47 0.08
CA ALA A 101 19.45 -10.65 -0.06
C ALA A 101 19.16 -9.15 0.20
N LEU A 102 18.04 -8.61 -0.28
CA LEU A 102 17.62 -7.23 0.03
C LEU A 102 17.42 -7.02 1.54
N ARG A 103 16.72 -7.95 2.21
CA ARG A 103 16.52 -7.88 3.67
C ARG A 103 17.83 -7.98 4.45
N ASP A 104 18.78 -8.76 3.95
CA ASP A 104 20.10 -8.91 4.56
C ASP A 104 21.07 -7.79 4.13
N HIS A 105 20.59 -6.74 3.43
CA HIS A 105 21.39 -5.63 2.90
C HIS A 105 22.52 -6.06 1.94
N LYS A 106 22.37 -7.23 1.29
CA LYS A 106 23.31 -7.78 0.29
C LYS A 106 22.89 -7.40 -1.12
N TYR A 107 23.01 -6.12 -1.43
CA TYR A 107 22.38 -5.54 -2.61
C TYR A 107 22.96 -6.02 -3.95
N ASP A 108 24.28 -6.20 -4.06
CA ASP A 108 24.92 -6.75 -5.27
C ASP A 108 24.42 -8.16 -5.58
N GLU A 109 24.19 -8.95 -4.54
CA GLU A 109 23.62 -10.29 -4.66
C GLU A 109 22.16 -10.21 -5.11
N ALA A 110 21.38 -9.33 -4.49
CA ALA A 110 19.97 -9.12 -4.83
C ALA A 110 19.78 -8.71 -6.30
N ILE A 111 20.60 -7.78 -6.82
CA ILE A 111 20.53 -7.34 -8.22
C ILE A 111 20.88 -8.49 -9.18
N LYS A 112 21.92 -9.28 -8.88
CA LYS A 112 22.28 -10.45 -9.70
C LYS A 112 21.15 -11.48 -9.74
N LEU A 113 20.56 -11.77 -8.59
CA LEU A 113 19.45 -12.71 -8.46
C LEU A 113 18.18 -12.18 -9.14
N TYR A 114 17.90 -10.88 -9.03
CA TYR A 114 16.80 -10.22 -9.73
C TYR A 114 16.93 -10.37 -11.25
N HIS A 115 18.10 -10.06 -11.83
CA HIS A 115 18.33 -10.25 -13.25
C HIS A 115 18.26 -11.72 -13.69
N SER A 116 18.62 -12.66 -12.82
CA SER A 116 18.43 -14.09 -13.08
C SER A 116 16.94 -14.46 -13.11
N ALA A 117 16.18 -14.00 -12.11
CA ALA A 117 14.75 -14.26 -12.00
C ALA A 117 13.95 -13.68 -13.20
N LEU A 118 14.29 -12.48 -13.66
CA LEU A 118 13.65 -11.84 -14.81
C LEU A 118 13.78 -12.61 -16.13
N LYS A 119 14.80 -13.47 -16.29
CA LYS A 119 14.92 -14.31 -17.48
C LYS A 119 13.82 -15.37 -17.58
N ILE A 120 13.23 -15.73 -16.44
CA ILE A 120 12.27 -16.82 -16.31
C ILE A 120 10.86 -16.25 -16.09
N GLN A 121 10.74 -15.22 -15.26
CA GLN A 121 9.50 -14.49 -15.02
C GLN A 121 9.74 -13.00 -15.30
N PRO A 122 9.44 -12.52 -16.53
CA PRO A 122 9.79 -11.17 -16.98
C PRO A 122 9.17 -10.02 -16.18
N PHE A 123 8.12 -10.30 -15.40
CA PHE A 123 7.41 -9.30 -14.62
C PHE A 123 7.10 -9.85 -13.23
N TRP A 124 7.76 -9.25 -12.22
CA TRP A 124 7.36 -9.42 -10.83
C TRP A 124 7.37 -8.05 -10.14
N ASN A 125 6.18 -7.56 -9.84
CA ASN A 125 5.96 -6.17 -9.46
C ASN A 125 6.60 -5.84 -8.12
N GLU A 126 6.44 -6.74 -7.15
CA GLU A 126 6.97 -6.55 -5.79
C GLU A 126 8.50 -6.46 -5.78
N LEU A 127 9.23 -7.33 -6.46
CA LEU A 127 10.70 -7.22 -6.51
C LEU A 127 11.17 -6.06 -7.37
N THR A 128 10.48 -5.76 -8.47
CA THR A 128 10.82 -4.57 -9.27
C THR A 128 10.67 -3.30 -8.43
N PHE A 129 9.64 -3.24 -7.60
CA PHE A 129 9.42 -2.18 -6.62
C PHE A 129 10.52 -2.14 -5.55
N GLU A 130 10.86 -3.26 -4.92
CA GLU A 130 11.90 -3.29 -3.88
C GLU A 130 13.29 -2.95 -4.46
N ILE A 131 13.59 -3.34 -5.70
CA ILE A 131 14.82 -2.92 -6.40
C ILE A 131 14.79 -1.42 -6.72
N GLY A 132 13.65 -0.88 -7.17
CA GLY A 132 13.48 0.56 -7.36
C GLY A 132 13.67 1.36 -6.08
N ARG A 133 13.08 0.88 -4.97
CA ARG A 133 13.26 1.44 -3.63
C ARG A 133 14.71 1.43 -3.19
N PHE A 134 15.39 0.31 -3.41
CA PHE A 134 16.82 0.21 -3.12
C PHE A 134 17.62 1.27 -3.89
N TYR A 135 17.41 1.40 -5.20
CA TYR A 135 18.10 2.44 -5.98
C TYR A 135 17.80 3.85 -5.46
N LEU A 136 16.56 4.11 -5.04
CA LEU A 136 16.16 5.39 -4.45
C LEU A 136 16.90 5.65 -3.13
N GLU A 137 16.99 4.66 -2.24
CA GLU A 137 17.72 4.73 -0.97
C GLU A 137 19.23 4.98 -1.17
N GLN A 138 19.81 4.50 -2.27
CA GLN A 138 21.21 4.75 -2.63
C GLN A 138 21.42 6.09 -3.37
N GLY A 139 20.38 6.89 -3.59
CA GLY A 139 20.44 8.11 -4.38
C GLY A 139 20.65 7.88 -5.88
N GLN A 140 20.48 6.64 -6.36
CA GLN A 140 20.56 6.28 -7.77
C GLN A 140 19.24 6.58 -8.47
N ILE A 141 18.87 7.86 -8.52
CA ILE A 141 17.54 8.34 -8.90
C ILE A 141 17.11 7.88 -10.30
N ASN A 142 18.02 7.89 -11.28
CA ASN A 142 17.70 7.47 -12.65
C ASN A 142 17.32 5.98 -12.72
N PHE A 143 18.10 5.11 -12.07
CA PHE A 143 17.80 3.67 -12.04
C PHE A 143 16.50 3.38 -11.27
N ALA A 144 16.23 4.13 -10.18
CA ALA A 144 14.95 4.04 -9.47
C ALA A 144 13.77 4.45 -10.38
N LYS A 145 13.92 5.57 -11.08
CA LYS A 145 12.91 6.09 -12.02
C LYS A 145 12.57 5.06 -13.09
N ASP A 146 13.58 4.43 -13.70
CA ASP A 146 13.37 3.40 -14.72
C ASP A 146 12.54 2.22 -14.19
N LYS A 147 12.76 1.79 -12.95
CA LYS A 147 12.00 0.70 -12.33
C LYS A 147 10.56 1.10 -12.00
N PHE A 148 10.36 2.28 -11.44
CA PHE A 148 9.00 2.74 -11.11
C PHE A 148 8.19 3.09 -12.37
N ALA A 149 8.83 3.67 -13.39
CA ALA A 149 8.20 3.93 -14.68
C ALA A 149 7.78 2.63 -15.37
N LEU A 150 8.65 1.60 -15.35
CA LEU A 150 8.30 0.27 -15.85
C LEU A 150 7.05 -0.28 -15.14
N LEU A 151 6.95 -0.16 -13.81
CA LEU A 151 5.77 -0.62 -13.07
C LEU A 151 4.50 0.13 -13.47
N VAL A 152 4.55 1.44 -13.65
CA VAL A 152 3.40 2.23 -14.10
C VAL A 152 2.99 1.87 -15.52
N GLU A 153 3.95 1.58 -16.41
CA GLU A 153 3.67 1.18 -17.79
C GLU A 153 3.05 -0.22 -17.87
N THR A 154 3.62 -1.19 -17.15
CA THR A 154 3.19 -2.59 -17.27
C THR A 154 1.99 -2.91 -16.40
N GLU A 155 1.89 -2.30 -15.21
CA GLU A 155 0.92 -2.63 -14.18
C GLU A 155 0.41 -1.35 -13.47
N PRO A 156 -0.41 -0.52 -14.15
CA PRO A 156 -0.87 0.77 -13.61
C PRO A 156 -1.65 0.67 -12.29
N GLN A 157 -2.23 -0.50 -11.99
CA GLN A 157 -2.94 -0.75 -10.73
C GLN A 157 -2.02 -1.23 -9.60
N PHE A 158 -0.71 -1.30 -9.84
CA PHE A 158 0.27 -1.58 -8.81
C PHE A 158 0.74 -0.28 -8.17
N TRP A 159 0.28 -0.02 -6.95
CA TRP A 159 0.54 1.23 -6.21
C TRP A 159 2.02 1.62 -6.12
N GLY A 160 2.94 0.65 -6.08
CA GLY A 160 4.36 0.89 -5.85
C GLY A 160 5.05 1.67 -6.96
N GLY A 161 4.57 1.59 -8.21
CA GLY A 161 5.08 2.39 -9.33
C GLY A 161 4.79 3.88 -9.13
N HIS A 162 3.51 4.20 -8.92
CA HIS A 162 3.06 5.56 -8.61
C HIS A 162 3.72 6.12 -7.34
N TRP A 163 3.80 5.33 -6.27
CA TRP A 163 4.47 5.76 -5.04
C TRP A 163 5.93 6.12 -5.30
N GLY A 164 6.67 5.27 -6.01
CA GLY A 164 8.09 5.48 -6.28
C GLY A 164 8.37 6.69 -7.17
N LEU A 165 7.56 6.91 -8.21
CA LEU A 165 7.64 8.14 -9.01
C LEU A 165 7.30 9.37 -8.18
N GLY A 166 6.27 9.30 -7.33
CA GLY A 166 5.91 10.35 -6.39
C GLY A 166 7.07 10.73 -5.47
N GLN A 167 7.77 9.76 -4.87
CA GLN A 167 8.94 10.02 -4.05
C GLN A 167 10.08 10.69 -4.83
N ILE A 168 10.29 10.32 -6.10
CA ILE A 168 11.29 10.96 -6.96
C ILE A 168 10.90 12.42 -7.24
N TYR A 169 9.62 12.70 -7.46
CA TYR A 169 9.15 14.07 -7.63
C TYR A 169 9.26 14.90 -6.35
N ILE A 170 9.01 14.32 -5.17
CA ILE A 170 9.30 14.96 -3.87
C ILE A 170 10.77 15.33 -3.77
N TYR A 171 11.67 14.38 -4.08
CA TYR A 171 13.12 14.60 -4.03
C TYR A 171 13.58 15.74 -4.95
N ASN A 172 12.91 15.91 -6.09
CA ASN A 172 13.18 16.97 -7.07
C ASN A 172 12.38 18.26 -6.81
N ASP A 173 11.74 18.40 -5.64
CA ASP A 173 10.89 19.54 -5.25
C ASP A 173 9.71 19.82 -6.21
N SER A 174 9.35 18.83 -7.02
CA SER A 174 8.23 18.88 -7.98
C SER A 174 6.93 18.42 -7.30
N ASN A 175 6.59 19.06 -6.18
CA ASN A 175 5.56 18.56 -5.25
C ASN A 175 4.14 18.51 -5.84
N GLU A 176 3.80 19.35 -6.83
CA GLU A 176 2.51 19.30 -7.51
C GLU A 176 2.33 18.01 -8.34
N VAL A 177 3.40 17.57 -9.00
CA VAL A 177 3.41 16.31 -9.76
C VAL A 177 3.47 15.13 -8.79
N ALA A 178 4.26 15.25 -7.72
CA ALA A 178 4.31 14.26 -6.65
C ALA A 178 2.93 13.99 -6.05
N LEU A 179 2.12 15.03 -5.83
CA LEU A 179 0.79 14.90 -5.25
C LEU A 179 -0.10 13.99 -6.09
N LYS A 180 -0.09 14.16 -7.42
CA LYS A 180 -0.88 13.33 -8.34
C LYS A 180 -0.51 11.85 -8.21
N GLU A 181 0.79 11.55 -8.26
CA GLU A 181 1.30 10.19 -8.19
C GLU A 181 1.06 9.54 -6.80
N ILE A 182 1.33 10.27 -5.72
CA ILE A 182 1.13 9.77 -4.36
C ILE A 182 -0.36 9.57 -4.05
N LEU A 183 -1.25 10.44 -4.54
CA LEU A 183 -2.71 10.25 -4.43
C LEU A 183 -3.17 8.97 -5.13
N LEU A 184 -2.69 8.71 -6.35
CA LEU A 184 -3.00 7.45 -7.06
C LEU A 184 -2.53 6.24 -6.25
N ALA A 185 -1.30 6.25 -5.76
CA ALA A 185 -0.77 5.17 -4.93
C ALA A 185 -1.60 4.94 -3.66
N TYR A 186 -1.99 6.02 -2.97
CA TYR A 186 -2.82 5.96 -1.78
C TYR A 186 -4.24 5.43 -2.07
N HIS A 187 -4.86 5.83 -3.19
CA HIS A 187 -6.18 5.32 -3.57
C HIS A 187 -6.16 3.82 -3.92
N ILE A 188 -5.09 3.36 -4.59
CA ILE A 188 -4.92 1.94 -4.93
C ILE A 188 -4.65 1.11 -3.67
N ASN A 189 -3.76 1.58 -2.80
CA ASN A 189 -3.38 0.86 -1.57
C ASN A 189 -3.17 1.83 -0.40
N PRO A 190 -4.23 2.13 0.38
CA PRO A 190 -4.10 2.88 1.61
C PRO A 190 -3.26 2.11 2.63
N SER A 191 -2.02 2.54 2.82
CA SER A 191 -1.06 1.91 3.72
C SER A 191 -0.26 2.96 4.49
N GLU A 192 0.48 2.52 5.50
CA GLU A 192 1.41 3.34 6.27
C GLU A 192 2.34 4.15 5.36
N LEU A 193 2.88 3.51 4.33
CA LEU A 193 3.85 4.11 3.42
C LEU A 193 3.22 5.20 2.55
N THR A 194 2.08 4.92 1.91
CA THR A 194 1.38 5.87 1.05
C THR A 194 0.77 7.03 1.84
N LEU A 195 0.29 6.76 3.07
CA LEU A 195 -0.28 7.80 3.93
C LEU A 195 0.80 8.77 4.43
N ALA A 196 1.96 8.25 4.83
CA ALA A 196 3.10 9.08 5.23
C ALA A 196 3.57 9.98 4.08
N SER A 197 3.74 9.43 2.88
CA SER A 197 4.13 10.19 1.69
C SER A 197 3.10 11.24 1.32
N LEU A 198 1.80 10.94 1.44
CA LEU A 198 0.76 11.91 1.15
C LEU A 198 0.80 13.09 2.12
N ALA A 199 0.97 12.82 3.43
CA ALA A 199 1.12 13.85 4.44
C ALA A 199 2.35 14.73 4.17
N GLU A 200 3.46 14.13 3.76
CA GLU A 200 4.70 14.83 3.40
C GLU A 200 4.53 15.74 2.18
N VAL A 201 3.88 15.27 1.11
CA VAL A 201 3.64 16.11 -0.08
C VAL A 201 2.79 17.33 0.27
N TYR A 202 1.70 17.16 1.02
CA TYR A 202 0.87 18.29 1.44
C TYR A 202 1.65 19.26 2.34
N LEU A 203 2.52 18.75 3.22
CA LEU A 203 3.40 19.59 4.03
C LEU A 203 4.34 20.43 3.14
N ASN A 204 4.96 19.83 2.12
CA ASN A 204 5.87 20.53 1.19
C ASN A 204 5.16 21.59 0.34
N LEU A 205 3.90 21.33 -0.03
CA LEU A 205 3.05 22.30 -0.74
C LEU A 205 2.54 23.43 0.16
N GLY A 206 2.81 23.39 1.48
CA GLY A 206 2.27 24.36 2.45
C GLY A 206 0.77 24.17 2.74
N ALA A 207 0.17 23.07 2.30
CA ALA A 207 -1.20 22.65 2.58
C ALA A 207 -1.29 22.05 3.99
N TYR A 208 -1.10 22.94 4.97
CA TYR A 208 -0.87 22.55 6.36
C TYR A 208 -2.07 21.85 7.01
N ALA A 209 -3.32 22.14 6.63
CA ALA A 209 -4.45 21.45 7.27
C ALA A 209 -4.64 20.03 6.77
N GLU A 210 -4.45 19.81 5.48
CA GLU A 210 -4.43 18.50 4.85
C GLU A 210 -3.32 17.66 5.50
N ALA A 211 -2.11 18.22 5.58
CA ALA A 211 -0.99 17.57 6.27
C ALA A 211 -1.32 17.26 7.74
N HIS A 212 -1.92 18.20 8.49
CA HIS A 212 -2.34 18.00 9.88
C HIS A 212 -3.35 16.85 10.03
N ILE A 213 -4.36 16.78 9.15
CA ILE A 213 -5.35 15.70 9.16
C ILE A 213 -4.68 14.36 8.87
N LEU A 214 -3.82 14.30 7.87
CA LEU A 214 -3.13 13.07 7.48
C LEU A 214 -2.15 12.60 8.56
N TYR A 215 -1.43 13.50 9.22
CA TYR A 215 -0.59 13.14 10.36
C TYR A 215 -1.41 12.65 11.57
N LYS A 216 -2.58 13.24 11.85
CA LYS A 216 -3.50 12.70 12.87
C LYS A 216 -3.98 11.30 12.52
N LYS A 217 -4.40 11.09 11.27
CA LYS A 217 -4.82 9.79 10.76
C LYS A 217 -3.69 8.77 10.87
N PHE A 218 -2.48 9.14 10.45
CA PHE A 218 -1.29 8.32 10.52
C PHE A 218 -1.01 7.85 11.96
N LEU A 219 -1.05 8.76 12.93
CA LEU A 219 -0.81 8.44 14.33
C LEU A 219 -1.93 7.58 14.97
N ALA A 220 -3.16 7.69 14.46
CA ALA A 220 -4.27 6.86 14.91
C ALA A 220 -4.16 5.43 14.36
N GLU A 221 -3.80 5.25 13.10
CA GLU A 221 -3.70 3.94 12.44
C GLU A 221 -2.39 3.21 12.74
N TYR A 222 -1.28 3.96 12.83
CA TYR A 222 0.08 3.41 12.97
C TYR A 222 0.80 3.95 14.22
N PRO A 223 0.22 3.81 15.44
CA PRO A 223 0.79 4.40 16.66
C PRO A 223 2.16 3.83 17.07
N LYS A 224 2.54 2.67 16.50
CA LYS A 224 3.82 1.97 16.74
C LYS A 224 4.80 2.08 15.58
N SER A 225 4.50 2.90 14.56
CA SER A 225 5.40 3.17 13.45
C SER A 225 6.70 3.80 13.96
N ASP A 226 7.83 3.47 13.32
CA ASP A 226 9.10 4.16 13.51
C ASP A 226 9.03 5.64 13.09
N LYS A 227 8.09 6.00 12.21
CA LYS A 227 7.80 7.38 11.79
C LYS A 227 6.85 8.13 12.73
N ALA A 228 6.32 7.48 13.78
CA ALA A 228 5.33 8.10 14.65
C ALA A 228 5.86 9.34 15.37
N GLU A 229 7.11 9.33 15.86
CA GLU A 229 7.69 10.51 16.52
C GLU A 229 7.89 11.69 15.56
N PHE A 230 8.30 11.41 14.31
CA PHE A 230 8.35 12.43 13.27
C PHE A 230 6.97 13.03 13.00
N ALA A 231 5.96 12.18 12.82
CA ALA A 231 4.58 12.62 12.59
C ALA A 231 4.02 13.46 13.75
N LYS A 232 4.31 13.10 15.01
CA LYS A 232 3.93 13.90 16.20
C LYS A 232 4.59 15.28 16.16
N LYS A 233 5.88 15.33 15.85
CA LYS A 233 6.61 16.60 15.74
C LYS A 233 6.02 17.50 14.66
N GLN A 234 5.77 16.97 13.47
CA GLN A 234 5.14 17.73 12.38
C GLN A 234 3.74 18.20 12.79
N LEU A 235 2.93 17.32 13.39
CA LEU A 235 1.59 17.65 13.83
C LEU A 235 1.59 18.81 14.85
N SER A 236 2.52 18.84 15.80
CA SER A 236 2.67 19.95 16.75
C SER A 236 3.01 21.25 16.05
N LEU A 237 4.05 21.25 15.20
CA LEU A 237 4.49 22.45 14.47
C LEU A 237 3.38 23.03 13.59
N ILE A 238 2.68 22.14 12.88
CA ILE A 238 1.55 22.52 12.05
C ILE A 238 0.40 23.04 12.90
N SER A 239 0.09 22.41 14.04
CA SER A 239 -0.98 22.86 14.94
C SER A 239 -0.73 24.29 15.45
N ASP A 240 0.51 24.59 15.83
CA ASP A 240 0.90 25.92 16.29
C ASP A 240 0.79 26.95 15.14
N SER A 241 1.27 26.59 13.94
CA SER A 241 1.12 27.43 12.75
C SER A 241 -0.34 27.65 12.38
N LEU A 242 -1.19 26.62 12.44
CA LEU A 242 -2.62 26.74 12.16
C LEU A 242 -3.32 27.57 13.22
N GLN A 243 -2.99 27.43 14.51
CA GLN A 243 -3.54 28.27 15.58
C GLN A 243 -3.18 29.75 15.38
N SER A 244 -1.98 30.05 14.89
CA SER A 244 -1.56 31.42 14.55
C SER A 244 -2.24 31.99 13.30
N ARG A 245 -2.68 31.11 12.37
CA ARG A 245 -3.43 31.48 11.16
C ARG A 245 -4.96 31.46 11.38
N SER A 246 -5.44 30.74 12.39
CA SER A 246 -6.86 30.48 12.66
C SER A 246 -7.52 31.61 13.46
N ASP A 247 -7.57 32.80 12.88
CA ASP A 247 -8.68 33.71 13.11
C ASP A 247 -9.55 33.76 11.85
N CYS A 248 -10.27 32.65 11.59
CA CYS A 248 -11.55 32.66 10.90
C CYS A 248 -12.48 31.72 11.66
N LYS A 249 -12.94 32.18 12.83
CA LYS A 249 -13.90 31.46 13.68
C LYS A 249 -15.31 31.37 13.06
N ASP A 250 -15.55 32.07 11.96
CA ASP A 250 -16.92 32.38 11.51
C ASP A 250 -17.30 31.70 10.17
N GLY A 251 -16.48 30.78 9.66
CA GLY A 251 -16.74 30.13 8.36
C GLY A 251 -16.59 31.07 7.15
N SER A 252 -15.79 32.14 7.30
CA SER A 252 -15.55 33.13 6.27
C SER A 252 -14.30 32.82 5.43
N ILE A 253 -14.46 32.91 4.12
CA ILE A 253 -13.45 32.70 3.07
C ILE A 253 -13.13 34.06 2.48
N LYS A 254 -11.94 34.58 2.79
CA LYS A 254 -11.50 35.92 2.38
C LYS A 254 -10.40 35.81 1.34
N PHE A 255 -10.63 36.35 0.14
CA PHE A 255 -9.66 36.32 -0.96
C PHE A 255 -9.66 37.64 -1.75
N VAL A 256 -8.58 37.87 -2.51
CA VAL A 256 -8.38 39.08 -3.31
C VAL A 256 -8.15 38.68 -4.76
N LEU A 257 -8.88 39.32 -5.68
CA LEU A 257 -8.69 39.18 -7.12
C LEU A 257 -8.01 40.41 -7.68
N GLU A 258 -6.86 40.20 -8.31
CA GLU A 258 -6.10 41.29 -8.95
C GLU A 258 -6.73 41.74 -10.27
N ASN A 259 -7.42 40.82 -10.96
CA ASN A 259 -8.15 41.01 -12.21
C ASN A 259 -9.46 40.22 -12.18
N GLY A 260 -10.45 40.64 -12.95
CA GLY A 260 -11.73 39.92 -13.02
C GLY A 260 -11.60 38.58 -13.73
N LYS A 261 -12.22 37.54 -13.18
CA LYS A 261 -12.16 36.17 -13.70
C LYS A 261 -13.36 35.33 -13.27
N THR A 262 -13.64 34.28 -14.05
CA THR A 262 -14.63 33.26 -13.70
C THR A 262 -14.03 32.31 -12.67
N LEU A 263 -14.77 32.10 -11.58
CA LEU A 263 -14.33 31.34 -10.42
C LEU A 263 -15.45 30.41 -9.95
N ARG A 264 -15.04 29.32 -9.32
CA ARG A 264 -15.87 28.38 -8.58
C ARG A 264 -15.35 28.28 -7.15
N VAL A 265 -16.22 28.48 -6.17
CA VAL A 265 -15.89 28.39 -4.75
C VAL A 265 -16.61 27.18 -4.17
N CYS A 266 -15.86 26.18 -3.73
CA CYS A 266 -16.40 24.90 -3.30
C CYS A 266 -16.01 24.59 -1.87
N ILE A 267 -16.90 23.92 -1.13
CA ILE A 267 -16.64 23.31 0.17
C ILE A 267 -16.50 21.82 -0.01
N TYR A 268 -15.49 21.24 0.63
CA TYR A 268 -15.23 19.82 0.67
C TYR A 268 -15.18 19.32 2.11
N ASP A 269 -15.59 18.08 2.33
CA ASP A 269 -15.38 17.39 3.59
C ASP A 269 -13.94 16.87 3.71
N PHE A 270 -13.63 16.23 4.83
CA PHE A 270 -12.30 15.70 5.11
C PHE A 270 -11.87 14.56 4.17
N GLU A 271 -12.80 13.97 3.42
CA GLU A 271 -12.55 12.93 2.43
C GLU A 271 -12.35 13.51 1.01
N GLY A 272 -12.42 14.84 0.87
CA GLY A 272 -12.31 15.53 -0.41
C GLY A 272 -13.59 15.49 -1.24
N LYS A 273 -14.72 15.07 -0.66
CA LYS A 273 -16.00 15.05 -1.35
C LYS A 273 -16.64 16.44 -1.31
N GLU A 274 -17.13 16.90 -2.45
CA GLU A 274 -17.82 18.18 -2.57
C GLU A 274 -19.09 18.19 -1.71
N VAL A 275 -19.12 19.08 -0.74
CA VAL A 275 -20.22 19.32 0.18
C VAL A 275 -21.18 20.36 -0.40
N LYS A 276 -20.64 21.49 -0.88
CA LYS A 276 -21.44 22.62 -1.36
C LYS A 276 -20.62 23.54 -2.26
N VAL A 277 -21.20 23.98 -3.37
CA VAL A 277 -20.67 25.11 -4.15
C VAL A 277 -21.25 26.39 -3.56
N LEU A 278 -20.39 27.30 -3.09
CA LEU A 278 -20.79 28.60 -2.55
C LEU A 278 -20.99 29.65 -3.64
N PHE A 279 -20.20 29.58 -4.70
CA PHE A 279 -20.26 30.54 -5.80
C PHE A 279 -19.73 29.89 -7.08
N GLU A 280 -20.35 30.20 -8.21
CA GLU A 280 -19.85 29.83 -9.53
C GLU A 280 -20.23 30.94 -10.51
N GLY A 281 -19.23 31.61 -11.08
CA GLY A 281 -19.46 32.72 -12.00
C GLY A 281 -18.30 33.71 -12.08
N PHE A 282 -18.55 34.85 -12.72
CA PHE A 282 -17.54 35.89 -12.89
C PHE A 282 -17.51 36.84 -11.69
N LEU A 283 -16.31 37.08 -11.15
CA LEU A 283 -16.05 38.14 -10.18
C LEU A 283 -15.09 39.16 -10.78
N ALA A 284 -15.35 40.45 -10.55
CA ALA A 284 -14.47 41.53 -10.95
C ALA A 284 -13.21 41.59 -10.05
N LYS A 285 -12.28 42.49 -10.37
CA LYS A 285 -11.18 42.82 -9.46
C LYS A 285 -11.74 43.34 -8.13
N GLY A 286 -11.26 42.81 -7.01
CA GLY A 286 -11.77 43.22 -5.69
C GLY A 286 -11.33 42.32 -4.54
N LYS A 287 -11.80 42.68 -3.34
CA LYS A 287 -11.70 41.83 -2.14
C LYS A 287 -13.05 41.19 -1.89
N TYR A 288 -13.04 39.90 -1.59
CA TYR A 288 -14.25 39.11 -1.43
C TYR A 288 -14.23 38.39 -0.08
N GLU A 289 -15.42 38.26 0.50
CA GLU A 289 -15.68 37.47 1.69
C GLU A 289 -16.93 36.63 1.45
N LEU A 290 -16.78 35.31 1.46
CA LEU A 290 -17.88 34.36 1.32
C LEU A 290 -18.02 33.57 2.61
N ASN A 291 -19.25 33.34 3.05
CA ASN A 291 -19.51 32.63 4.30
C ASN A 291 -20.21 31.30 4.02
N TRP A 292 -19.73 30.25 4.66
CA TRP A 292 -20.41 28.96 4.66
C TRP A 292 -21.24 28.78 5.93
N ASP A 293 -22.51 28.41 5.75
CA ASP A 293 -23.50 28.19 6.79
C ASP A 293 -23.42 26.80 7.45
N GLY A 294 -22.44 25.98 7.07
CA GLY A 294 -22.28 24.63 7.60
C GLY A 294 -23.30 23.62 7.07
N THR A 295 -23.88 23.85 5.88
CA THR A 295 -24.83 22.94 5.23
C THR A 295 -24.31 22.38 3.91
N ASP A 296 -24.83 21.22 3.48
CA ASP A 296 -24.58 20.69 2.13
C ASP A 296 -25.46 21.36 1.07
N LYS A 297 -25.33 20.93 -0.18
CA LYS A 297 -26.18 21.36 -1.31
C LYS A 297 -27.69 21.14 -1.12
N ASN A 298 -28.10 20.26 -0.21
CA ASN A 298 -29.51 19.99 0.10
C ASN A 298 -29.99 20.78 1.34
N GLY A 299 -29.14 21.60 1.94
CA GLY A 299 -29.44 22.32 3.18
C GLY A 299 -29.33 21.47 4.45
N ASN A 300 -28.81 20.23 4.36
CA ASN A 300 -28.61 19.41 5.54
C ASN A 300 -27.40 19.92 6.33
N LYS A 301 -27.59 20.06 7.63
CA LYS A 301 -26.52 20.41 8.55
C LYS A 301 -25.40 19.38 8.49
N GLN A 302 -24.19 19.86 8.25
CA GLN A 302 -23.00 19.05 8.32
C GLN A 302 -22.58 18.87 9.78
N VAL A 303 -21.82 17.79 10.02
CA VAL A 303 -21.27 17.44 11.33
C VAL A 303 -20.19 18.45 11.72
N ASP A 304 -20.03 18.69 13.02
CA ASP A 304 -18.94 19.51 13.50
C ASP A 304 -17.60 18.85 13.14
N GLY A 305 -16.68 19.63 12.59
CA GLY A 305 -15.51 19.06 11.93
C GLY A 305 -14.68 20.06 11.17
N ILE A 306 -13.69 19.53 10.46
CA ILE A 306 -12.84 20.29 9.55
C ILE A 306 -13.40 20.13 8.15
N TYR A 307 -13.50 21.26 7.45
CA TYR A 307 -13.90 21.37 6.07
C TYR A 307 -12.85 22.17 5.31
N PHE A 308 -12.80 21.97 4.01
CA PHE A 308 -11.94 22.74 3.13
C PHE A 308 -12.78 23.62 2.23
N ALA A 309 -12.32 24.83 1.95
CA ALA A 309 -12.86 25.62 0.86
C ALA A 309 -11.81 25.82 -0.22
N SER A 310 -12.17 25.71 -1.48
CA SER A 310 -11.33 26.13 -2.61
C SER A 310 -11.96 27.32 -3.32
N VAL A 311 -11.11 28.16 -3.93
CA VAL A 311 -11.49 29.20 -4.88
C VAL A 311 -10.71 28.93 -6.16
N GLU A 312 -11.39 28.39 -7.18
CA GLU A 312 -10.80 27.83 -8.39
C GLU A 312 -11.18 28.65 -9.62
N GLY A 313 -10.23 28.98 -10.48
CA GLY A 313 -10.46 29.56 -11.81
C GLY A 313 -9.35 29.18 -12.77
N GLU A 314 -9.49 29.58 -14.04
CA GLU A 314 -8.60 29.18 -15.15
C GLU A 314 -7.11 29.36 -14.82
N ASP A 315 -6.75 30.44 -14.10
CA ASP A 315 -5.41 30.73 -13.59
C ASP A 315 -5.47 31.31 -12.16
N PHE A 316 -6.28 30.74 -11.27
CA PHE A 316 -6.36 31.16 -9.88
C PHE A 316 -6.76 29.99 -8.99
N PHE A 317 -6.00 29.75 -7.93
CA PHE A 317 -6.33 28.74 -6.93
C PHE A 317 -5.98 29.27 -5.54
N ASP A 318 -6.93 29.19 -4.62
CA ASP A 318 -6.71 29.47 -3.20
C ASP A 318 -7.49 28.45 -2.36
N ALA A 319 -6.97 28.10 -1.19
CA ALA A 319 -7.54 27.05 -0.35
C ALA A 319 -7.57 27.47 1.13
N PHE A 320 -8.66 27.13 1.79
CA PHE A 320 -8.97 27.56 3.15
C PHE A 320 -9.38 26.38 4.01
N VAL A 321 -9.04 26.50 5.29
CA VAL A 321 -9.33 25.49 6.29
C VAL A 321 -10.41 26.06 7.17
N MET A 322 -11.57 25.43 7.12
CA MET A 322 -12.72 25.86 7.89
C MET A 322 -12.96 24.90 9.03
N ARG A 323 -13.23 25.46 10.21
CA ARG A 323 -13.65 24.68 11.36
C ARG A 323 -15.11 24.97 11.64
N LEU A 324 -15.95 23.97 11.45
CA LEU A 324 -17.35 24.04 11.85
C LEU A 324 -17.45 23.57 13.29
N THR A 325 -17.71 24.51 14.21
CA THR A 325 -17.99 24.25 15.62
C THR A 325 -19.29 24.97 15.97
N ARG A 326 -20.32 24.23 16.38
CA ARG A 326 -21.60 24.81 16.78
C ARG A 326 -21.74 24.93 18.30
#